data_AF-A0A354DIP8-F1
#
_entry.id   AF-A0A354DIP8-F1
#
_cell.length_a   1.000
_cell.length_b   1.000
_cell.length_c   1.000
_cell.angle_alpha   90.00
_cell.angle_beta   90.00
_cell.angle_gamma   90.00
#
_symmetry.space_group_name_H-M   'P 1'
#
loop_
_entity.id
_entity.type
_entity.pdbx_description
1 polymer ?
#
loop_
_entity_poly.entity_id
_entity_poly.type
_entity_poly.pdbx_seq_one_letter_code
_entity_poly.pdbx_strand_id
1 'polypeptide(L)'
;MITLYTNKEVNVVENEGDQARVTCADGSVFIANAVVGADGVRSKTRQLVSNDQPVSSHYVAYRGTIPMAEVKAHLDFDDVIMWIGPNLHLVQYPVRRGELFNQVAVFKS
;
A
#
# COMPACT_ATOMS: atom_id res chain seq x y z
N MET A 1 20.50 -6.60 -15.77
CA MET A 1 20.89 -6.63 -14.35
C MET A 1 20.13 -5.52 -13.64
N ILE A 2 19.60 -5.76 -12.45
CA ILE A 2 18.84 -4.77 -11.66
C ILE A 2 19.60 -4.51 -10.37
N THR A 3 19.76 -3.25 -10.00
CA THR A 3 20.37 -2.84 -8.72
C THR A 3 19.30 -2.26 -7.82
N LEU A 4 19.26 -2.68 -6.56
CA LEU A 4 18.32 -2.20 -5.56
C LEU A 4 19.07 -1.35 -4.53
N TYR A 5 18.53 -0.16 -4.27
CA TYR A 5 19.03 0.72 -3.21
C TYR A 5 17.93 0.91 -2.17
N THR A 6 18.10 0.35 -0.97
CA THR A 6 17.24 0.61 0.18
C THR A 6 17.63 1.93 0.86
N ASN A 7 16.75 2.50 1.68
CA ASN A 7 16.95 3.81 2.32
C ASN A 7 17.23 4.95 1.32
N LYS A 8 16.75 4.82 0.08
CA LYS A 8 16.77 5.88 -0.93
C LYS A 8 15.38 6.45 -1.10
N GLU A 9 15.06 7.45 -0.28
CA GLU A 9 13.84 8.22 -0.47
C GLU A 9 14.06 9.21 -1.63
N VAL A 10 13.26 9.11 -2.68
CA VAL A 10 13.22 10.12 -3.75
C VAL A 10 12.64 11.41 -3.17
N ASN A 11 13.28 12.54 -3.43
CA ASN A 11 12.82 13.85 -2.95
C ASN A 11 12.30 14.74 -4.08
N VAL A 12 13.06 14.85 -5.16
CA VAL A 12 12.71 15.67 -6.32
C VAL A 12 12.97 14.86 -7.58
N VAL A 13 12.05 14.95 -8.55
CA VAL A 13 12.23 14.39 -9.88
C VAL A 13 12.03 15.52 -10.88
N GLU A 14 12.97 15.68 -11.79
CA GLU A 14 12.98 16.73 -12.81
C GLU A 14 13.10 16.09 -14.19
N ASN A 15 12.33 16.61 -15.13
CA ASN A 15 12.48 16.29 -16.55
C ASN A 15 13.39 17.36 -17.18
N GLU A 16 14.59 16.97 -17.57
CA GLU A 16 15.60 17.84 -18.18
C GLU A 16 15.64 17.68 -19.72
N GLY A 17 14.53 17.23 -20.32
CA GLY A 17 14.42 16.99 -21.76
C GLY A 17 14.78 15.55 -22.13
N ASP A 18 16.04 15.31 -22.50
CA ASP A 18 16.51 14.00 -22.95
C ASP A 18 16.84 13.04 -21.79
N GLN A 19 16.82 13.55 -20.56
CA GLN A 19 17.13 12.83 -19.34
C GLN A 19 16.20 13.27 -18.20
N ALA A 20 16.03 12.39 -17.24
CA ALA A 20 15.39 12.67 -15.98
C ALA A 20 16.42 12.63 -14.86
N ARG A 21 16.33 13.63 -13.97
CA ARG A 21 17.15 13.76 -12.78
C ARG A 21 16.31 13.39 -11.56
N VAL A 22 16.83 12.49 -10.73
CA VAL A 22 16.24 12.10 -9.46
C VAL A 22 17.19 12.50 -8.35
N THR A 23 16.75 13.41 -7.49
CA THR A 23 17.47 13.80 -6.29
C THR A 23 16.84 13.09 -5.09
N CYS A 24 17.64 12.32 -4.36
CA CYS A 24 17.22 11.62 -3.15
C CYS A 24 17.38 12.50 -1.89
N ALA A 25 16.69 12.13 -0.80
CA ALA A 25 16.71 12.86 0.46
C ALA A 25 18.11 12.96 1.09
N ASP A 26 19.00 12.01 0.79
CA ASP A 26 20.40 12.02 1.24
C ASP A 26 21.34 12.82 0.33
N GLY A 27 20.80 13.54 -0.65
CA GLY A 27 21.54 14.36 -1.62
C GLY A 27 22.15 13.57 -2.78
N SER A 28 22.04 12.25 -2.80
CA SER A 28 22.47 11.46 -3.97
C SER A 28 21.59 11.75 -5.19
N VAL A 29 22.20 11.66 -6.38
CA VAL A 29 21.55 11.97 -7.64
C VAL A 29 21.67 10.80 -8.59
N PHE A 30 20.56 10.47 -9.25
CA PHE A 30 20.51 9.52 -10.35
C PHE A 30 20.08 10.24 -11.63
N ILE A 31 20.75 9.93 -12.73
CA ILE A 31 20.41 10.41 -14.07
C ILE A 31 20.00 9.19 -14.89
N ALA A 32 18.86 9.27 -15.57
CA ALA A 32 18.34 8.18 -16.39
C ALA A 32 17.61 8.73 -17.62
N ASN A 33 17.43 7.91 -18.66
CA ASN A 33 16.61 8.29 -19.82
C ASN A 33 15.11 8.37 -19.49
N ALA A 34 14.67 7.66 -18.46
CA ALA A 34 13.29 7.66 -18.01
C ALA A 34 13.20 7.32 -16.52
N VAL A 35 12.12 7.79 -15.88
CA VAL A 35 11.77 7.48 -14.50
C VAL A 35 10.36 6.92 -14.45
N VAL A 36 10.17 5.83 -13.70
CA VAL A 36 8.84 5.25 -13.44
C VAL A 36 8.43 5.59 -12.01
N GLY A 37 7.34 6.35 -11.88
CA GLY A 37 6.73 6.68 -10.60
C GLY A 37 5.96 5.50 -10.00
N ALA A 38 6.55 4.83 -9.01
CA ALA A 38 5.93 3.73 -8.27
C ALA A 38 5.98 3.97 -6.74
N ASP A 39 5.87 5.24 -6.33
CA ASP A 39 6.10 5.76 -4.97
C ASP A 39 4.81 5.94 -4.14
N GLY A 40 3.73 5.26 -4.52
CA GLY A 40 2.52 5.09 -3.70
C GLY A 40 1.56 6.30 -3.67
N VAL A 41 0.60 6.29 -2.74
CA VAL A 41 -0.51 7.27 -2.70
C VAL A 41 -0.06 8.71 -2.43
N ARG A 42 1.11 8.89 -1.77
CA ARG A 42 1.73 10.21 -1.51
C ARG A 42 2.89 10.49 -2.48
N SER A 43 2.71 10.08 -3.73
CA SER A 43 3.74 10.13 -4.77
C SER A 43 4.29 11.55 -4.97
N LYS A 44 5.63 11.67 -4.93
CA LYS A 44 6.35 12.88 -5.35
C LYS A 44 6.47 12.94 -6.87
N THR A 45 6.56 11.79 -7.55
CA THR A 45 6.59 11.75 -9.02
C THR A 45 5.29 12.22 -9.65
N ARG A 46 4.13 11.96 -9.02
CA ARG A 46 2.82 12.42 -9.47
C ARG A 46 2.73 13.94 -9.62
N GLN A 47 3.49 14.71 -8.82
CA GLN A 47 3.48 16.18 -8.85
C GLN A 47 3.92 16.75 -10.20
N LEU A 48 4.66 15.99 -11.01
CA LEU A 48 5.03 16.38 -12.38
C LEU A 48 3.84 16.38 -13.35
N VAL A 49 2.75 15.69 -13.00
CA VAL A 49 1.57 15.50 -13.86
C VAL A 49 0.32 16.12 -13.24
N SER A 50 0.18 16.09 -11.92
CA SER A 50 -0.98 16.61 -11.20
C SER A 50 -0.62 17.02 -9.78
N ASN A 51 -1.23 18.13 -9.33
CA ASN A 51 -1.09 18.64 -7.96
C ASN A 51 -2.27 18.25 -7.04
N ASP A 52 -3.11 17.30 -7.48
CA ASP A 52 -4.21 16.79 -6.66
C ASP A 52 -3.70 16.11 -5.39
N GLN A 53 -4.58 16.00 -4.41
CA GLN A 53 -4.26 15.44 -3.10
C GLN A 53 -5.11 14.19 -2.84
N PRO A 54 -4.59 13.21 -2.08
CA PRO A 54 -5.38 12.07 -1.65
C PRO A 54 -6.67 12.51 -0.96
N VAL A 55 -7.79 11.97 -1.39
CA VAL A 55 -9.11 12.24 -0.82
C VAL A 55 -9.41 11.18 0.23
N SER A 56 -9.74 11.62 1.45
CA SER A 56 -10.16 10.71 2.52
C SER A 56 -11.46 10.02 2.14
N SER A 57 -11.53 8.70 2.36
CA SER A 57 -12.79 7.96 2.22
C SER A 57 -13.74 8.19 3.40
N HIS A 58 -13.26 8.76 4.51
CA HIS A 58 -13.94 8.80 5.82
C HIS A 58 -14.16 7.41 6.45
N TYR A 59 -13.37 6.41 6.05
CA TYR A 59 -13.36 5.08 6.66
C TYR A 59 -11.96 4.74 7.13
N VAL A 60 -11.88 4.04 8.26
CA VAL A 60 -10.64 3.47 8.79
C VAL A 60 -10.66 1.95 8.65
N ALA A 61 -9.50 1.35 8.40
CA ALA A 61 -9.32 -0.09 8.32
C ALA A 61 -8.40 -0.57 9.45
N TYR A 62 -8.91 -1.44 10.31
CA TYR A 62 -8.13 -2.16 11.31
C TYR A 62 -7.81 -3.56 10.79
N ARG A 63 -6.56 -3.99 10.99
CA ARG A 63 -6.08 -5.31 10.55
C ARG A 63 -5.49 -6.08 11.71
N GLY A 64 -5.75 -7.38 11.72
CA GLY A 64 -5.18 -8.30 12.69
C GLY A 64 -5.17 -9.71 12.17
N THR A 65 -4.25 -10.50 12.69
CA THR A 65 -4.18 -11.94 12.45
C THR A 65 -4.23 -12.66 13.77
N ILE A 66 -4.99 -13.75 13.85
CA ILE A 66 -5.02 -14.64 15.02
C ILE A 66 -4.68 -16.07 14.60
N PRO A 67 -4.10 -16.90 15.48
CA PRO A 67 -3.95 -18.33 15.21
C PRO A 67 -5.31 -18.98 14.93
N MET A 68 -5.37 -19.84 13.91
CA MET A 68 -6.62 -20.53 13.56
C MET A 68 -7.16 -21.36 14.74
N ALA A 69 -6.28 -21.90 15.59
CA ALA A 69 -6.64 -22.65 16.79
C ALA A 69 -7.42 -21.84 17.85
N GLU A 70 -7.36 -20.50 17.80
CA GLU A 70 -8.12 -19.62 18.71
C GLU A 70 -9.48 -19.22 18.13
N VAL A 71 -9.76 -19.55 16.86
CA VAL A 71 -11.02 -19.23 16.21
C VAL A 71 -12.09 -20.19 16.70
N LYS A 72 -13.01 -19.69 17.53
CA LYS A 72 -14.10 -20.48 18.12
C LYS A 72 -15.32 -20.68 17.21
N ALA A 73 -15.34 -20.00 16.07
CA ALA A 73 -16.46 -20.06 15.14
C ALA A 73 -16.38 -21.32 14.28
N HIS A 74 -17.51 -21.97 14.02
CA HIS A 74 -17.61 -23.06 13.05
C HIS A 74 -17.85 -22.47 11.66
N LEU A 75 -16.83 -21.83 11.09
CA LEU A 75 -16.85 -21.30 9.73
C LEU A 75 -16.16 -22.29 8.80
N ASP A 76 -16.57 -22.30 7.53
CA ASP A 76 -15.81 -23.00 6.49
C ASP A 76 -14.59 -22.14 6.15
N PHE A 77 -13.40 -22.60 6.54
CA PHE A 77 -12.20 -21.76 6.62
C PHE A 77 -11.39 -21.69 5.32
N ASP A 78 -11.88 -22.25 4.22
CA ASP A 78 -11.21 -22.19 2.92
C ASP A 78 -11.62 -20.97 2.07
N ASP A 79 -12.61 -20.20 2.53
CA ASP A 79 -13.18 -19.05 1.80
C ASP A 79 -12.75 -17.68 2.35
N VAL A 80 -12.91 -16.67 1.49
CA VAL A 80 -12.93 -15.26 1.92
C VAL A 80 -14.35 -14.92 2.36
N ILE A 81 -14.53 -14.65 3.64
CA ILE A 81 -15.82 -14.29 4.23
C ILE A 81 -15.91 -12.77 4.33
N MET A 82 -16.96 -12.19 3.77
CA MET A 82 -17.23 -10.76 3.85
C MET A 82 -18.59 -10.52 4.52
N TRP A 83 -18.55 -9.97 5.73
CA TRP A 83 -19.73 -9.51 6.45
C TRP A 83 -19.96 -8.04 6.14
N ILE A 84 -21.15 -7.68 5.65
CA ILE A 84 -21.48 -6.32 5.22
C ILE A 84 -22.62 -5.78 6.07
N GLY A 85 -22.47 -4.54 6.56
CA GLY A 85 -23.51 -3.82 7.27
C GLY A 85 -23.52 -2.33 6.91
N PRO A 86 -24.50 -1.55 7.43
CA PRO A 86 -24.54 -0.12 7.19
C PRO A 86 -23.27 0.58 7.69
N ASN A 87 -22.52 1.23 6.79
CA ASN A 87 -21.28 1.95 7.07
C ASN A 87 -20.13 1.11 7.69
N LEU A 88 -20.16 -0.22 7.53
CA LEU A 88 -19.06 -1.10 7.95
C LEU A 88 -19.00 -2.40 7.14
N HIS A 89 -17.82 -3.02 7.10
CA HIS A 89 -17.67 -4.42 6.70
C HIS A 89 -16.50 -5.08 7.42
N LEU A 90 -16.58 -6.40 7.57
CA LEU A 90 -15.52 -7.25 8.12
C LEU A 90 -15.16 -8.31 7.08
N VAL A 91 -13.91 -8.34 6.66
CA VAL A 91 -13.38 -9.36 5.76
C VAL A 91 -12.47 -10.30 6.54
N GLN A 92 -12.68 -11.60 6.42
CA GLN A 92 -11.88 -12.61 7.11
C GLN A 92 -11.49 -13.75 6.16
N TYR A 93 -10.27 -14.24 6.26
CA TYR A 93 -9.77 -15.32 5.40
C TYR A 93 -8.53 -15.99 5.99
N PRO A 94 -8.29 -17.29 5.69
CA PRO A 94 -7.06 -17.96 6.08
C PRO A 94 -5.85 -17.36 5.34
N VAL A 95 -4.72 -17.30 6.02
CA VAL A 95 -3.41 -17.02 5.42
C VAL A 95 -2.41 -18.02 5.97
N ARG A 96 -1.20 -18.05 5.40
CA ARG A 96 -0.12 -18.94 5.85
C ARG A 96 -0.58 -20.41 5.90
N ARG A 97 -1.16 -20.90 4.79
CA ARG A 97 -1.69 -22.27 4.64
C ARG A 97 -2.73 -22.64 5.72
N GLY A 98 -3.56 -21.69 6.13
CA GLY A 98 -4.63 -21.92 7.12
C GLY A 98 -4.18 -21.84 8.58
N GLU A 99 -2.90 -21.58 8.86
CA GLU A 99 -2.39 -21.47 10.25
C GLU A 99 -2.86 -20.18 10.94
N LEU A 100 -3.09 -19.12 10.17
CA LEU A 100 -3.52 -17.81 10.67
C LEU A 100 -4.83 -17.40 9.99
N PHE A 101 -5.67 -16.71 10.74
CA PHE A 101 -6.89 -16.10 10.24
C PHE A 101 -6.73 -14.59 10.21
N ASN A 102 -6.66 -14.03 8.99
CA ASN A 102 -6.58 -12.59 8.78
C ASN A 102 -7.97 -11.97 8.89
N GLN A 103 -8.04 -10.79 9.51
CA GLN A 103 -9.27 -10.05 9.72
C GLN A 103 -9.05 -8.57 9.38
N VAL A 104 -9.98 -7.99 8.63
CA VAL A 104 -9.98 -6.58 8.25
C VAL A 104 -11.33 -5.98 8.58
N ALA A 105 -11.38 -5.16 9.62
CA ALA A 105 -12.58 -4.40 9.98
C ALA A 105 -12.48 -3.00 9.38
N VAL A 106 -13.47 -2.62 8.58
CA VAL A 106 -13.56 -1.29 7.97
C VAL A 106 -14.86 -0.63 8.43
N PHE A 107 -14.77 0.57 8.98
CA PHE A 107 -15.94 1.32 9.44
C PHE A 107 -15.72 2.82 9.25
N LYS A 108 -16.83 3.56 9.16
CA LYS A 108 -16.80 5.01 9.01
C LYS A 108 -16.20 5.66 10.27
N SER A 109 -15.18 6.51 10.09
CA SER A 109 -14.50 7.26 11.15
C SER A 109 -14.86 8.74 11.10
#